data_AF-D5BSZ5-F1
#
_entry.id   AF-D5BSZ5-F1
#
_cell.length_a   1.000
_cell.length_b   1.000
_cell.length_c   1.000
_cell.angle_alpha   90.00
_cell.angle_beta   90.00
_cell.angle_gamma   90.00
#
_symmetry.space_group_name_H-M   'P 1'
#
loop_
_entity.id
_entity.type
_entity.pdbx_description
1 polymer ?
#
loop_
_entity_poly.entity_id
_entity_poly.type
_entity_poly.pdbx_seq_one_letter_code
_entity_poly.pdbx_strand_id
1 'polypeptide(L)'
;MCIWQRWPHAIVILMSLFGLRGFAPSAMMGLIAITAAISVGLGGFHAGVEWQLWQGPSGCTAALQSNMAVTDLVDQLLATPVVRCDEVAWSFLGISMAGWNAIFSLDMFLIALLAMLGRDNIKNQNPGTR
;
A
#
# COMPACT_ATOMS: atom_id res chain seq x y z
N MET A 1 3.63 8.19 6.16
CA MET A 1 3.33 7.35 4.98
C MET A 1 2.82 5.96 5.31
N CYS A 2 3.14 5.41 6.47
CA CYS A 2 2.77 4.03 6.85
C CYS A 2 1.26 3.76 6.79
N ILE A 3 0.41 4.71 7.22
CA ILE A 3 -1.05 4.55 7.14
C ILE A 3 -1.58 4.57 5.71
N TRP A 4 -0.90 5.29 4.80
CA TRP A 4 -1.31 5.40 3.39
C TRP A 4 -1.09 4.07 2.67
N GLN A 5 -0.03 3.33 3.02
CA GLN A 5 0.23 1.98 2.49
C GLN A 5 -0.79 0.94 3.00
N ARG A 6 -1.48 1.21 4.12
CA ARG A 6 -2.44 0.26 4.72
C ARG A 6 -3.78 0.22 3.98
N TRP A 7 -4.21 1.34 3.41
CA TRP A 7 -5.48 1.45 2.67
C TRP A 7 -5.54 0.58 1.39
N PRO A 8 -4.51 0.56 0.53
CA PRO A 8 -4.46 -0.34 -0.62
C PRO A 8 -4.68 -1.81 -0.24
N HIS A 9 -4.02 -2.29 0.81
CA HIS A 9 -4.18 -3.67 1.28
C HIS A 9 -5.61 -3.96 1.76
N ALA A 10 -6.24 -3.03 2.48
CA ALA A 10 -7.63 -3.17 2.89
C ALA A 10 -8.59 -3.25 1.69
N ILE A 11 -8.34 -2.45 0.65
CA ILE A 11 -9.13 -2.49 -0.59
C ILE A 11 -8.94 -3.83 -1.31
N VAL A 12 -7.70 -4.34 -1.40
CA VAL A 12 -7.42 -5.65 -2.00
C VAL A 12 -8.15 -6.77 -1.27
N ILE A 13 -8.19 -6.76 0.07
CA ILE A 13 -8.93 -7.75 0.87
C ILE A 13 -10.43 -7.70 0.54
N LEU A 14 -11.02 -6.50 0.53
CA LEU A 14 -12.44 -6.33 0.19
C LEU A 14 -12.76 -6.81 -1.22
N MET A 15 -11.96 -6.39 -2.21
CA MET A 15 -12.11 -6.81 -3.62
C MET A 15 -11.98 -8.32 -3.79
N SER A 16 -11.07 -8.96 -3.05
CA SER A 16 -10.88 -10.40 -3.06
C SER A 16 -12.10 -11.13 -2.51
N LEU A 17 -12.68 -10.65 -1.39
CA LEU A 17 -13.90 -11.22 -0.81
C LEU A 17 -15.10 -11.12 -1.77
N PHE A 18 -15.29 -9.98 -2.42
CA PHE A 18 -16.35 -9.81 -3.42
C PHE A 18 -16.13 -10.69 -4.65
N GLY A 19 -14.89 -10.81 -5.12
CA GLY A 19 -14.53 -11.71 -6.22
C GLY A 19 -14.82 -13.18 -5.92
N LEU A 20 -14.47 -13.64 -4.71
CA LEU A 20 -14.77 -15.01 -4.25
C LEU A 20 -16.27 -15.29 -4.14
N ARG A 21 -17.08 -14.27 -3.86
CA ARG A 21 -18.55 -14.41 -3.81
C ARG A 21 -19.19 -14.56 -5.21
N GLY A 22 -18.40 -14.45 -6.27
CA GLY A 22 -18.84 -14.58 -7.67
C GLY A 22 -19.19 -13.25 -8.33
N PHE A 23 -18.96 -12.11 -7.65
CA PHE A 23 -19.30 -10.81 -8.20
C PHE A 23 -18.23 -10.34 -9.19
N ALA A 24 -18.56 -10.39 -10.49
CA ALA A 24 -17.72 -9.90 -11.59
C ALA A 24 -16.21 -10.22 -11.45
N PRO A 25 -15.81 -11.50 -11.37
CA PRO A 25 -14.45 -11.88 -10.98
C PRO A 25 -13.34 -11.36 -11.91
N SER A 26 -13.63 -11.06 -13.20
CA SER A 26 -12.62 -10.40 -14.05
C SER A 26 -12.38 -8.95 -13.67
N ALA A 27 -13.45 -8.21 -13.38
CA ALA A 27 -13.36 -6.81 -12.99
C ALA A 27 -12.64 -6.69 -11.63
N MET A 28 -12.96 -7.57 -10.69
CA MET A 28 -12.29 -7.62 -9.38
C MET A 28 -10.80 -7.93 -9.50
N MET A 29 -10.38 -8.87 -10.37
CA MET A 29 -8.96 -9.12 -10.64
C MET A 29 -8.24 -7.89 -11.21
N GLY A 30 -8.86 -7.17 -12.15
CA GLY A 30 -8.29 -5.92 -12.68
C GLY A 30 -8.14 -4.84 -11.61
N LEU A 31 -9.13 -4.70 -10.72
CA LEU A 31 -9.07 -3.76 -9.59
C LEU A 31 -7.99 -4.15 -8.57
N ILE A 32 -7.82 -5.44 -8.30
CA ILE A 32 -6.73 -5.95 -7.45
C ILE A 32 -5.37 -5.63 -8.08
N ALA A 33 -5.20 -5.80 -9.39
CA ALA A 33 -3.97 -5.46 -10.07
C ALA A 33 -3.65 -3.96 -9.98
N ILE A 34 -4.63 -3.08 -10.24
CA ILE A 34 -4.44 -1.62 -10.13
C ILE A 34 -4.06 -1.22 -8.70
N THR A 35 -4.77 -1.75 -7.70
CA THR A 35 -4.53 -1.40 -6.29
C THR A 35 -3.18 -1.93 -5.79
N ALA A 36 -2.77 -3.12 -6.23
CA ALA A 36 -1.43 -3.64 -5.98
C ALA A 36 -0.34 -2.76 -6.62
N ALA A 37 -0.53 -2.33 -7.87
CA ALA A 37 0.42 -1.42 -8.55
C ALA A 37 0.56 -0.07 -7.82
N ILE A 38 -0.54 0.50 -7.31
CA ILE A 38 -0.50 1.71 -6.47
C ILE A 38 0.29 1.45 -5.19
N SER A 39 0.09 0.29 -4.56
CA SER A 39 0.81 -0.12 -3.34
C SER A 39 2.32 -0.27 -3.59
N VAL A 40 2.73 -0.82 -4.74
CA VAL A 40 4.14 -0.85 -5.18
C VAL A 40 4.73 0.55 -5.26
N GLY A 41 4.02 1.48 -5.92
CA GLY A 41 4.48 2.86 -6.06
C GLY A 41 4.64 3.58 -4.71
N LEU A 42 3.66 3.43 -3.81
CA LEU A 42 3.70 4.00 -2.46
C LEU A 42 4.79 3.37 -1.57
N GLY A 43 5.00 2.05 -1.71
CA GLY A 43 6.08 1.32 -1.05
C GLY A 43 7.45 1.80 -1.50
N GLY A 44 7.67 1.85 -2.81
CA GLY A 44 8.93 2.28 -3.41
C GLY A 44 9.26 3.74 -3.13
N PHE A 45 8.27 4.64 -3.18
CA PHE A 45 8.47 6.04 -2.81
C PHE A 45 8.91 6.18 -1.35
N HIS A 46 8.26 5.46 -0.44
CA HIS A 46 8.60 5.50 0.98
C HIS A 46 10.01 4.92 1.24
N ALA A 47 10.37 3.80 0.61
CA ALA A 47 11.72 3.25 0.69
C ALA A 47 12.79 4.20 0.11
N GLY A 48 12.48 4.92 -0.97
CA GLY A 48 13.41 5.91 -1.51
C GLY A 48 13.52 7.18 -0.67
N VAL A 49 12.47 7.58 0.06
CA VAL A 49 12.57 8.64 1.08
C VAL A 49 13.46 8.18 2.24
N GLU A 50 13.31 6.94 2.71
CA GLU A 50 14.18 6.37 3.75
C GLU A 50 15.65 6.26 3.28
N TRP A 51 15.89 5.94 2.01
CA TRP A 51 17.22 5.97 1.39
C TRP A 51 17.72 7.37 1.03
N GLN A 52 16.98 8.43 1.39
CA GLN A 52 17.32 9.82 1.11
C GLN A 52 17.48 10.15 -0.39
N LEU A 53 16.89 9.33 -1.26
CA LEU A 53 16.85 9.57 -2.72
C LEU A 53 15.85 10.67 -3.07
N TRP A 54 14.81 10.85 -2.25
CA TRP A 54 13.76 11.85 -2.41
C TRP A 54 13.45 12.55 -1.10
N GLN A 55 13.00 13.81 -1.17
CA GLN A 55 12.51 14.50 0.02
C GLN A 55 11.15 13.96 0.44
N GLY A 56 11.06 13.57 1.71
CA GLY A 56 9.79 13.20 2.33
C GLY A 56 8.82 14.40 2.43
N PRO A 57 7.52 14.16 2.55
CA PRO A 57 6.51 15.19 2.76
C PRO A 57 6.79 15.91 4.08
N SER A 58 6.56 17.22 4.08
CA SER A 58 6.88 18.16 5.17
C SER A 58 6.06 17.98 6.46
N GLY A 59 5.38 16.85 6.63
CA GLY A 59 4.43 16.61 7.72
C GLY A 59 4.63 15.25 8.38
N CYS A 60 5.59 15.16 9.32
CA CYS A 60 5.43 14.29 10.49
C CYS A 60 4.89 15.12 11.66
N THR A 61 3.86 15.94 11.40
CA THR A 61 3.18 16.71 12.43
C THR A 61 2.00 15.88 12.92
N ALA A 62 1.95 15.59 14.22
CA ALA A 62 0.71 15.20 14.86
C ALA A 62 -0.34 16.29 14.52
N ALA A 63 -1.59 15.89 14.28
CA ALA A 63 -2.68 16.82 13.99
C ALA A 63 -2.99 17.65 15.25
N LEU A 64 -2.17 18.66 15.51
CA LEU A 64 -2.32 19.59 16.61
C LEU A 64 -3.51 20.50 16.29
N GLN A 65 -4.53 20.45 17.14
CA GLN A 65 -5.67 21.37 17.04
C GLN A 65 -5.19 22.79 17.30
N SER A 66 -5.52 23.72 16.40
CA SER A 66 -5.04 25.11 16.41
C SER A 66 -5.51 25.95 17.62
N ASN A 67 -6.36 25.38 18.49
CA ASN A 67 -6.98 26.05 19.62
C ASN A 67 -6.50 25.53 20.99
N MET A 68 -5.40 24.77 21.07
CA MET A 68 -4.84 24.30 22.35
C MET A 68 -3.93 25.35 22.99
N ALA A 69 -3.91 25.41 24.33
CA ALA A 69 -2.91 26.18 25.06
C ALA A 69 -1.51 25.63 24.76
N VAL A 70 -0.51 26.50 24.69
CA VAL A 70 0.88 26.11 24.33
C VAL A 70 1.44 25.04 25.28
N THR A 71 1.05 25.06 26.55
CA THR A 71 1.44 24.03 27.54
C THR A 71 0.87 22.66 27.22
N ASP A 72 -0.43 22.60 26.88
CA ASP A 72 -1.11 21.35 26.51
C ASP A 72 -0.56 20.79 25.20
N LEU A 73 -0.15 21.69 24.30
CA LEU A 73 0.51 21.36 23.04
C LEU A 73 1.86 20.67 23.26
N VAL A 74 2.68 21.20 24.18
CA VAL A 74 3.99 20.65 24.54
C VAL A 74 3.83 19.30 25.26
N ASP A 75 2.90 19.20 26.20
CA ASP A 75 2.62 17.95 26.92
C ASP A 75 2.15 16.84 25.96
N GLN A 76 1.29 17.19 25.00
CA GLN A 76 0.81 16.25 24.00
C GLN A 76 1.90 15.85 22.99
N LEU A 77 2.83 16.77 22.67
CA LEU A 77 3.98 16.48 21.83
C LEU A 77 4.98 15.55 22.52
N LEU A 78 5.20 15.72 23.83
CA LEU A 78 6.09 14.88 24.64
C LEU A 78 5.47 13.50 24.97
N ALA A 79 4.15 13.43 25.08
CA ALA A 79 3.43 12.19 25.36
C ALA A 79 3.25 11.30 24.11
N THR A 80 3.34 11.87 22.90
CA THR A 80 3.11 11.13 21.66
C THR A 80 4.44 10.65 21.07
N PRO A 81 4.73 9.34 21.03
CA PRO A 81 5.89 8.84 20.29
C PRO A 81 5.70 9.12 18.79
N VAL A 82 6.42 10.12 18.28
CA VAL A 82 6.39 10.50 16.87
C VAL A 82 7.23 9.49 16.08
N VAL A 83 6.56 8.54 15.43
CA VAL A 83 7.21 7.66 14.44
C VAL A 83 7.48 8.50 13.19
N ARG A 84 8.76 8.78 12.92
CA ARG A 84 9.13 9.54 11.72
C ARG A 84 9.07 8.65 10.49
N CYS A 85 8.58 9.21 9.37
CA CYS A 85 8.41 8.48 8.10
C CYS A 85 9.65 8.51 7.19
N ASP A 86 10.71 9.18 7.63
CA ASP A 86 12.03 9.31 6.97
C ASP A 86 13.10 8.41 7.62
N GLU A 87 12.79 7.84 8.78
CA GLU A 87 13.66 6.95 9.56
C GLU A 87 13.22 5.50 9.36
N VAL A 88 14.19 4.61 9.18
CA VAL A 88 13.91 3.18 9.06
C VAL A 88 13.60 2.61 10.44
N ALA A 89 12.31 2.49 10.76
CA ALA A 89 11.87 1.94 12.04
C ALA A 89 12.23 0.44 12.20
N TRP A 90 12.30 -0.29 11.08
CA TRP A 90 12.71 -1.69 11.04
C TRP A 90 13.29 -2.04 9.67
N SER A 91 14.34 -2.85 9.67
CA SER A 91 14.94 -3.39 8.45
C SER A 91 15.22 -4.88 8.59
N PHE A 92 15.18 -5.56 7.46
CA PHE A 92 15.56 -6.96 7.32
C PHE A 92 16.29 -7.15 5.99
N LEU A 93 17.46 -7.78 6.04
CA LEU A 93 18.39 -7.92 4.91
C LEU A 93 18.78 -6.58 4.25
N GLY A 94 18.83 -5.50 5.03
CA GLY A 94 19.15 -4.15 4.53
C GLY A 94 18.00 -3.45 3.80
N ILE A 95 16.81 -4.07 3.76
CA ILE A 95 15.59 -3.49 3.18
C ILE A 95 14.65 -3.10 4.34
N SER A 96 14.11 -1.89 4.29
CA SER A 96 13.14 -1.42 5.28
C SER A 96 11.80 -2.15 5.17
N MET A 97 10.96 -2.02 6.21
CA MET A 97 9.55 -2.46 6.11
C MET A 97 8.84 -1.89 4.87
N ALA A 98 9.09 -0.63 4.53
CA ALA A 98 8.48 -0.01 3.36
C ALA A 98 8.92 -0.67 2.05
N GLY A 99 10.21 -1.02 1.95
CA GLY A 99 10.75 -1.78 0.81
C GLY A 99 10.16 -3.18 0.71
N TRP A 100 10.03 -3.90 1.83
CA TRP A 100 9.37 -5.21 1.86
C TRP A 100 7.90 -5.13 1.45
N ASN A 101 7.17 -4.10 1.90
CA ASN A 101 5.79 -3.86 1.43
C ASN A 101 5.72 -3.62 -0.07
N ALA A 102 6.69 -2.92 -0.65
CA ALA A 102 6.77 -2.70 -2.10
C ALA A 102 6.97 -4.04 -2.85
N ILE A 103 7.86 -4.90 -2.36
CA ILE A 103 8.15 -6.22 -2.94
C ILE A 103 6.90 -7.11 -2.89
N PHE A 104 6.27 -7.27 -1.74
CA PHE A 104 5.07 -8.11 -1.64
C PHE A 104 3.90 -7.57 -2.48
N SER A 105 3.75 -6.25 -2.56
CA SER A 105 2.75 -5.63 -3.44
C SER A 105 3.03 -5.94 -4.91
N LEU A 106 4.31 -6.03 -5.30
CA LEU A 106 4.72 -6.37 -6.66
C LEU A 106 4.40 -7.83 -6.97
N ASP A 107 4.69 -8.74 -6.03
CA ASP A 107 4.33 -10.15 -6.17
C ASP A 107 2.82 -10.33 -6.38
N MET A 108 2.00 -9.63 -5.58
CA MET A 108 0.54 -9.66 -5.74
C MET A 108 0.09 -9.12 -7.12
N PHE A 109 0.71 -8.04 -7.59
CA PHE A 109 0.45 -7.50 -8.92
C PHE A 109 0.77 -8.50 -10.03
N LEU A 110 1.95 -9.14 -9.96
CA LEU A 110 2.38 -10.13 -10.95
C LEU A 110 1.46 -11.35 -10.98
N ILE A 111 1.06 -11.87 -9.81
CA ILE A 111 0.13 -12.99 -9.72
C ILE A 111 -1.23 -12.62 -10.34
N ALA A 112 -1.76 -11.43 -10.03
CA ALA A 112 -3.02 -10.97 -10.61
C ALA A 112 -2.94 -10.82 -12.13
N LEU A 113 -1.83 -10.27 -12.63
CA LEU A 113 -1.59 -10.10 -14.07
C LEU A 113 -1.48 -11.45 -14.80
N LEU A 114 -0.69 -12.38 -14.26
CA LEU A 114 -0.57 -13.74 -14.82
C LEU A 114 -1.90 -14.49 -14.82
N ALA A 115 -2.69 -14.36 -13.75
CA ALA A 115 -4.01 -14.97 -13.66
C ALA A 115 -4.99 -14.41 -14.71
N MET A 116 -4.94 -13.09 -14.97
CA MET A 116 -5.74 -12.46 -16.02
C MET A 116 -5.32 -12.94 -17.42
N LEU A 117 -4.02 -12.94 -17.72
CA LEU A 117 -3.50 -13.40 -19.02
C LEU A 117 -3.81 -14.88 -19.27
N GLY A 118 -3.65 -15.73 -18.26
CA GLY A 118 -4.01 -17.15 -18.34
C GLY A 118 -5.49 -17.36 -18.60
N ARG A 119 -6.37 -16.58 -17.94
CA ARG A 119 -7.81 -16.64 -18.16
C ARG A 119 -8.21 -16.24 -19.57
N ASP A 120 -7.64 -15.16 -20.10
CA ASP A 120 -7.96 -14.69 -21.45
C ASP A 120 -7.49 -15.69 -22.51
N ASN A 121 -6.36 -16.36 -22.28
CA ASN A 121 -5.89 -17.44 -23.13
C ASN A 121 -6.89 -18.63 -23.13
N ILE A 122 -7.35 -19.08 -21.96
CA ILE A 122 -8.35 -20.16 -21.85
C ILE A 122 -9.67 -19.79 -22.55
N LYS A 123 -10.14 -18.55 -22.39
CA LYS A 123 -11.35 -18.06 -23.07
C LYS A 123 -11.20 -18.03 -24.60
N ASN A 124 -10.05 -17.59 -25.09
CA ASN A 124 -9.76 -17.58 -26.53
C ASN A 124 -9.71 -18.99 -27.12
N GLN A 125 -9.30 -19.99 -26.34
CA GLN A 125 -9.31 -21.39 -26.76
C GLN A 125 -10.70 -22.06 -26.68
N ASN A 126 -11.62 -21.56 -25.84
CA ASN A 126 -12.97 -22.13 -25.66
C ASN A 126 -14.06 -21.04 -25.72
N PRO A 127 -14.48 -20.61 -26.93
CA PRO A 127 -15.47 -19.53 -27.08
C PRO A 127 -16.90 -19.88 -26.61
N GLY A 128 -17.18 -21.15 -26.28
CA GLY A 128 -18.51 -21.66 -25.90
C GLY A 128 -18.94 -21.44 -24.45
N THR A 129 -18.11 -20.86 -23.58
CA THR A 129 -18.41 -20.68 -22.14
C THR A 129 -19.08 -19.33 -21.80
N ARG A 130 -19.93 -18.79 -22.68
CA ARG A 130 -20.72 -17.56 -22.42
C ARG A 130 -21.96 -17.84 -21.61
#